data_AF-A0A2W4P0F2-F1
#
_entry.id   AF-A0A2W4P0F2-F1
#
_cell.length_a   1.000
_cell.length_b   1.000
_cell.length_c   1.000
_cell.angle_alpha   90.00
_cell.angle_beta   90.00
_cell.angle_gamma   90.00
#
_symmetry.space_group_name_H-M   'P 1'
#
loop_
_entity.id
_entity.type
_entity.pdbx_description
1 polymer ?
#
loop_
_entity_poly.entity_id
_entity_poly.type
_entity_poly.pdbx_seq_one_letter_code
_entity_poly.pdbx_strand_id
1 'polypeptide(L)'
;MPPECVGRDPGEKFCDDTTRHVCSADLLSVDSTECDGRCVDGECAPITCGDGHADPGEERDDGNDVTTDECTTFCRWATCGDGVVHAPEEECDDGNDRDDDDCLSTCK
;
A
#
# COMPACT_ATOMS: atom_id res chain seq x y z
N MET A 1 32.42 10.57 -8.97
CA MET A 1 31.02 10.93 -8.74
C MET A 1 30.14 9.87 -9.37
N PRO A 2 29.36 9.14 -8.57
CA PRO A 2 28.37 8.19 -9.05
C PRO A 2 27.32 8.89 -9.93
N PRO A 3 26.82 8.22 -10.99
CA PRO A 3 25.85 8.82 -11.93
C PRO A 3 24.55 9.24 -11.23
N GLU A 4 24.12 8.49 -10.23
CA GLU A 4 22.91 8.74 -9.42
C GLU A 4 23.01 9.99 -8.52
N CYS A 5 24.22 10.48 -8.26
CA CYS A 5 24.48 11.71 -7.49
C CYS A 5 24.80 12.92 -8.37
N VAL A 6 24.75 12.78 -9.70
CA VAL A 6 24.97 13.92 -10.59
C VAL A 6 23.81 14.90 -10.47
N GLY A 7 24.11 16.13 -10.04
CA GLY A 7 23.10 17.18 -9.85
C GLY A 7 22.39 17.17 -8.50
N ARG A 8 22.85 16.33 -7.56
CA ARG A 8 22.36 16.26 -6.17
C ARG A 8 23.34 16.90 -5.20
N ASP A 9 22.84 17.30 -4.04
CA ASP A 9 23.63 17.88 -2.97
C ASP A 9 24.35 16.81 -2.12
N PRO A 10 25.48 17.14 -1.48
CA PRO A 10 26.12 16.26 -0.50
C PRO A 10 25.19 15.87 0.64
N GLY A 11 25.06 14.58 0.91
CA GLY A 11 24.14 14.04 1.92
C GLY A 11 22.68 13.95 1.47
N GLU A 12 22.37 14.32 0.22
CA GLU A 12 21.01 14.21 -0.32
C GLU A 12 20.57 12.74 -0.34
N LYS A 13 19.36 12.51 0.18
CA LYS A 13 18.70 11.21 0.17
C LYS A 13 17.69 11.16 -0.95
N PHE A 14 17.56 10.02 -1.60
CA PHE A 14 16.56 9.79 -2.63
C PHE A 14 16.19 8.32 -2.74
N CYS A 15 15.13 8.05 -3.49
CA CYS A 15 14.63 6.69 -3.72
C CYS A 15 14.89 6.27 -5.16
N ASP A 16 15.22 5.00 -5.34
CA ASP A 16 15.18 4.25 -6.60
C ASP A 16 14.42 2.95 -6.31
N ASP A 17 13.18 2.86 -6.80
CA ASP A 17 12.23 1.80 -6.41
C ASP A 17 12.13 1.63 -4.88
N THR A 18 12.50 0.46 -4.34
CA THR A 18 12.50 0.14 -2.91
C THR A 18 13.84 0.41 -2.22
N THR A 19 14.80 0.99 -2.92
CA THR A 19 16.14 1.26 -2.41
C THR A 19 16.30 2.73 -2.05
N ARG A 20 16.72 2.99 -0.82
CA ARG A 20 17.14 4.32 -0.36
C ARG A 20 18.60 4.55 -0.71
N HIS A 21 18.88 5.62 -1.44
CA HIS A 21 20.23 6.06 -1.77
C HIS A 21 20.58 7.34 -0.99
N VAL A 22 21.84 7.44 -0.54
CA VAL A 22 22.39 8.63 0.10
C VAL A 22 23.70 8.99 -0.57
N CYS A 23 23.77 10.18 -1.15
CA CYS A 23 25.02 10.71 -1.69
C CYS A 23 25.98 11.03 -0.54
N SER A 24 27.18 10.44 -0.55
CA SER A 24 28.21 10.76 0.45
C SER A 24 28.53 12.27 0.47
N ALA A 25 29.05 12.75 1.60
CA ALA A 25 29.45 14.15 1.76
C ALA A 25 30.48 14.61 0.71
N ASP A 26 31.29 13.68 0.20
CA ASP A 26 32.30 13.96 -0.81
C ASP A 26 31.79 13.72 -2.25
N LEU A 27 30.55 13.27 -2.43
CA LEU A 27 29.96 12.87 -3.73
C LEU A 27 30.78 11.81 -4.49
N LEU A 28 31.58 11.02 -3.78
CA LEU A 28 32.45 10.00 -4.36
C LEU A 28 31.86 8.59 -4.26
N SER A 29 30.96 8.37 -3.30
CA SER A 29 30.21 7.12 -3.11
C SER A 29 28.73 7.39 -2.87
N VAL A 30 27.94 6.33 -3.04
CA VAL A 30 26.54 6.28 -2.63
C VAL A 30 26.40 5.17 -1.61
N ASP A 31 25.67 5.45 -0.55
CA ASP A 31 25.19 4.42 0.38
C ASP A 31 23.78 4.01 -0.04
N SER A 32 23.58 2.73 -0.32
CA SER A 32 22.30 2.16 -0.76
C SER A 32 21.78 1.21 0.31
N THR A 33 20.56 1.45 0.78
CA THR A 33 19.85 0.57 1.72
C THR A 33 18.58 0.04 1.03
N GLU A 34 18.48 -1.27 0.84
CA GLU A 34 17.22 -1.89 0.43
C GLU A 34 16.23 -1.80 1.61
N CYS A 35 15.07 -1.20 1.37
CA CYS A 35 14.05 -1.04 2.41
C CYS A 35 13.24 -2.35 2.54
N ASP A 36 12.96 -2.77 3.78
CA ASP A 36 12.00 -3.84 4.09
C ASP A 36 10.56 -3.28 4.00
N GLY A 37 10.20 -2.85 2.79
CA GLY A 37 9.00 -2.08 2.49
C GLY A 37 9.22 -1.19 1.29
N ARG A 38 8.99 0.12 1.46
CA ARG A 38 9.13 1.11 0.40
C ARG A 38 10.12 2.21 0.75
N CYS A 39 10.53 2.95 -0.28
CA CYS A 39 11.27 4.19 -0.12
C CYS A 39 10.37 5.37 -0.52
N VAL A 40 10.18 6.33 0.40
CA VAL A 40 9.44 7.57 0.16
C VAL A 40 10.30 8.74 0.63
N ASP A 41 10.49 9.74 -0.23
CA ASP A 41 11.27 10.96 0.07
C ASP A 41 12.69 10.69 0.62
N GLY A 42 13.31 9.59 0.17
CA GLY A 42 14.64 9.19 0.64
C GLY A 42 14.65 8.56 2.03
N GLU A 43 13.50 8.09 2.53
CA GLU A 43 13.39 7.37 3.80
C GLU A 43 12.70 6.01 3.60
N CYS A 44 13.13 5.01 4.36
CA CYS A 44 12.46 3.71 4.34
C CYS A 44 11.20 3.78 5.20
N ALA A 45 10.09 3.34 4.63
CA ALA A 45 8.81 3.19 5.32
C ALA A 45 8.32 1.74 5.23
N PRO A 46 7.70 1.21 6.29
CA PRO A 46 7.03 -0.09 6.21
C PRO A 46 5.84 0.01 5.25
N ILE A 47 5.51 -1.09 4.59
CA ILE A 47 4.23 -1.24 3.87
C ILE A 47 3.15 -1.39 4.93
N THR A 48 2.17 -0.49 4.94
CA THR A 48 1.06 -0.50 5.89
C THR A 48 -0.22 -0.18 5.15
N CYS A 49 -1.19 -1.08 5.24
CA CYS A 49 -2.49 -0.83 4.68
C CYS A 49 -3.17 0.39 5.33
N GLY A 50 -3.80 1.22 4.50
CA GLY A 50 -4.49 2.44 4.91
C GLY A 50 -3.58 3.66 4.94
N ASP A 51 -2.37 3.59 4.38
CA ASP A 51 -1.44 4.72 4.31
C ASP A 51 -1.52 5.51 2.98
N GLY A 52 -2.44 5.10 2.11
CA GLY A 52 -2.83 5.81 0.90
C GLY A 52 -1.88 5.60 -0.27
N HIS A 53 -1.05 4.56 -0.24
CA HIS A 53 -0.15 4.21 -1.33
C HIS A 53 -0.42 2.79 -1.81
N ALA A 54 -0.34 2.58 -3.13
CA ALA A 54 -0.40 1.24 -3.69
C ALA A 54 0.96 0.54 -3.56
N ASP A 55 1.16 -0.23 -2.49
CA ASP A 55 2.39 -0.97 -2.27
C ASP A 55 2.37 -2.39 -2.87
N PRO A 56 3.55 -2.99 -3.15
CA PRO A 56 3.63 -4.36 -3.63
C PRO A 56 3.02 -5.35 -2.61
N GLY A 57 1.98 -6.05 -3.04
CA GLY A 57 1.27 -7.03 -2.21
C GLY A 57 -0.08 -6.54 -1.67
N GLU A 58 -0.39 -5.26 -1.86
CA GLU A 58 -1.72 -4.68 -1.64
C GLU A 58 -2.50 -4.68 -2.96
N GLU A 59 -3.76 -5.07 -2.93
CA GLU A 59 -4.64 -5.01 -4.11
C GLU A 59 -5.18 -3.58 -4.34
N ARG A 60 -5.39 -2.86 -3.24
CA ARG A 60 -5.81 -1.45 -3.16
C ARG A 60 -5.47 -0.94 -1.75
N ASP A 61 -5.09 0.34 -1.65
CA ASP A 61 -5.01 1.10 -0.39
C ASP A 61 -5.75 2.42 -0.65
N ASP A 62 -6.83 2.66 0.08
CA ASP A 62 -7.67 3.84 -0.04
C ASP A 62 -7.35 4.93 1.02
N GLY A 63 -6.30 4.71 1.80
CA GLY A 63 -5.76 5.65 2.77
C GLY A 63 -6.50 5.70 4.09
N ASN A 64 -7.26 4.65 4.44
CA ASN A 64 -7.95 4.59 5.71
C ASN A 64 -8.03 3.15 6.30
N ASP A 65 -8.42 3.03 7.58
CA ASP A 65 -8.58 1.76 8.31
C ASP A 65 -10.06 1.32 8.44
N VAL A 66 -10.92 1.63 7.46
CA VAL A 66 -12.36 1.38 7.49
C VAL A 66 -12.68 0.14 6.68
N THR A 67 -13.01 -0.97 7.35
CA THR A 67 -13.32 -2.24 6.69
C THR A 67 -14.65 -2.29 5.93
N THR A 68 -15.45 -1.23 5.93
CA THR A 68 -16.83 -1.23 5.39
C THR A 68 -16.97 -0.42 4.11
N ASP A 69 -15.86 0.06 3.55
CA ASP A 69 -15.82 0.69 2.23
C ASP A 69 -15.26 -0.28 1.19
N GLU A 70 -14.93 0.20 0.00
CA GLU A 70 -14.43 -0.63 -1.10
C GLU A 70 -13.08 -1.34 -0.79
N CYS A 71 -12.38 -0.93 0.27
CA CYS A 71 -11.06 -1.42 0.65
C CYS A 71 -11.06 -1.94 2.09
N THR A 72 -10.84 -3.25 2.26
CA THR A 72 -10.70 -3.82 3.60
C THR A 72 -9.41 -3.34 4.27
N THR A 73 -9.32 -3.42 5.61
CA THR A 73 -8.08 -3.13 6.38
C THR A 73 -6.91 -4.09 6.09
N PHE A 74 -7.12 -5.05 5.19
CA PHE A 74 -6.08 -5.94 4.69
C PHE A 74 -5.63 -5.56 3.27
N CYS A 75 -6.06 -4.39 2.79
CA CYS A 75 -5.76 -3.84 1.47
C CYS A 75 -6.14 -4.79 0.34
N ARG A 76 -7.32 -5.37 0.53
CA ARG A 76 -8.04 -6.21 -0.43
C ARG A 76 -9.36 -5.57 -0.76
N TRP A 77 -9.87 -5.90 -1.93
CA TRP A 77 -11.23 -5.54 -2.31
C TRP A 77 -12.24 -6.08 -1.30
N ALA A 78 -13.16 -5.22 -0.91
CA ALA A 78 -14.45 -5.66 -0.38
C ALA A 78 -15.11 -6.65 -1.34
N THR A 79 -15.56 -7.79 -0.82
CA THR A 79 -16.24 -8.81 -1.63
C THR A 79 -17.48 -9.31 -0.93
N CYS A 80 -18.58 -9.38 -1.67
CA CYS A 80 -19.79 -10.05 -1.21
C CYS A 80 -19.50 -11.49 -0.77
N GLY A 81 -20.00 -11.84 0.42
CA GLY A 81 -19.79 -13.12 1.08
C GLY A 81 -18.58 -13.14 2.01
N ASP A 82 -17.95 -11.99 2.31
CA ASP A 82 -16.84 -11.89 3.26
C ASP A 82 -17.29 -11.71 4.72
N GLY A 83 -18.60 -11.55 4.93
CA GLY A 83 -19.24 -11.39 6.24
C GLY A 83 -19.23 -9.96 6.76
N VAL A 84 -18.84 -8.98 5.95
CA VAL A 84 -18.87 -7.55 6.25
C VAL A 84 -19.73 -6.84 5.23
N VAL A 85 -20.68 -6.02 5.68
CA VAL A 85 -21.52 -5.24 4.75
C VAL A 85 -20.78 -3.99 4.31
N HIS A 86 -20.43 -3.93 3.03
CA HIS A 86 -19.75 -2.82 2.37
C HIS A 86 -20.76 -1.83 1.76
N ALA A 87 -21.37 -1.01 2.61
CA ALA A 87 -22.38 -0.04 2.17
C ALA A 87 -21.75 1.17 1.44
N PRO A 88 -22.40 1.72 0.40
CA PRO A 88 -23.76 1.40 -0.08
C PRO A 88 -23.82 0.32 -1.17
N GLU A 89 -22.69 -0.29 -1.52
CA GLU A 89 -22.62 -1.30 -2.58
C GLU A 89 -23.35 -2.60 -2.20
N GLU A 90 -23.39 -2.93 -0.91
CA GLU A 90 -24.06 -4.12 -0.36
C GLU A 90 -25.22 -3.75 0.56
N GLU A 91 -26.36 -4.45 0.40
CA GLU A 91 -27.55 -4.28 1.26
C GLU A 91 -27.54 -5.27 2.44
N CYS A 92 -26.85 -6.39 2.27
CA CYS A 92 -26.61 -7.45 3.25
C CYS A 92 -25.31 -8.19 2.88
N ASP A 93 -24.76 -8.94 3.83
CA ASP A 93 -23.71 -9.95 3.62
C ASP A 93 -23.85 -10.97 4.77
N ASP A 94 -24.14 -12.23 4.44
CA ASP A 94 -24.27 -13.32 5.42
C ASP A 94 -23.05 -14.25 5.47
N GLY A 95 -21.96 -13.86 4.79
CA GLY A 95 -20.67 -14.53 4.78
C GLY A 95 -20.62 -15.76 3.89
N ASN A 96 -21.55 -15.93 2.95
CA ASN A 96 -21.53 -17.07 2.04
C ASN A 96 -22.21 -16.83 0.67
N ASP A 97 -21.96 -17.73 -0.29
CA ASP A 97 -22.46 -17.63 -1.67
C ASP A 97 -23.80 -18.39 -1.92
N ARG A 98 -24.64 -18.55 -0.90
CA ARG A 98 -25.96 -19.19 -1.08
C ARG A 98 -27.01 -18.14 -1.37
N ASP A 99 -28.02 -18.52 -2.14
CA ASP A 99 -29.15 -17.63 -2.49
C ASP A 99 -30.43 -18.02 -1.74
N ASP A 100 -30.34 -19.02 -0.86
CA ASP A 100 -31.48 -19.65 -0.17
C ASP A 100 -31.53 -19.36 1.34
N ASP A 101 -30.74 -18.39 1.80
CA ASP A 101 -30.60 -17.92 3.18
C ASP A 101 -30.83 -16.40 3.33
N ASP A 102 -30.17 -15.77 4.31
CA ASP A 102 -30.53 -14.45 4.81
C ASP A 102 -30.06 -13.32 3.86
N CYS A 103 -29.11 -13.61 2.96
CA CYS A 103 -28.63 -12.69 1.94
C CYS A 103 -28.40 -13.44 0.60
N LEU A 104 -28.58 -12.77 -0.53
CA LEU A 104 -28.21 -13.34 -1.83
C LEU A 104 -26.69 -13.34 -2.01
N SER A 105 -26.16 -14.24 -2.84
CA SER A 105 -24.76 -14.23 -3.31
C SER A 105 -24.37 -12.97 -4.09
N THR A 106 -25.35 -12.08 -4.38
CA THR A 106 -25.12 -10.76 -4.96
C THR A 106 -25.14 -9.61 -3.95
N CYS A 107 -25.35 -9.89 -2.66
CA CYS A 107 -25.42 -8.91 -1.57
C CYS A 107 -26.46 -7.81 -1.79
N LYS A 108 -27.64 -8.23 -2.28
CA LYS A 108 -28.83 -7.42 -2.58
C LYS A 108 -30.05 -8.02 -1.92
#